data_AF-A0A914P105-F1
#
_entry.id   AF-A0A914P105-F1
#
_cell.length_a   1.000
_cell.length_b   1.000
_cell.length_c   1.000
_cell.angle_alpha   90.00
_cell.angle_beta   90.00
_cell.angle_gamma   90.00
#
_symmetry.space_group_name_H-M   'P 1'
#
loop_
_entity.id
_entity.type
_entity.pdbx_description
1 polymer ?
#
loop_
_entity_poly.entity_id
_entity_poly.type
_entity_poly.pdbx_seq_one_letter_code
_entity_poly.pdbx_strand_id
1 'polypeptide(L)'
;MCNFIHSAEETAIQLGLSFANLSEVFRNYQIDLQNSGRNYQKVLVLLTAKTDPTEISAAKVYADQIMANGVVIIVVALAQGNNQYLAQLGQHFYYTSGYAIPITTIPSVICSYGGQTMFPPTVNPSGPPYDPLSDAVGTPCSTNVSNVWVDIIFVVDISNAMTKRELNNWALITRAYTRKITFGTRAPHHTRAGIITYATDSVPRLNLTDGISSEIVANAVMAVPTYFNGGDNGGYVQTALKTAKKMLDNTKTIDGNPKDIRQQIIILAAAAYDDTGFKGAKETAQTLKDDGVHIFTINTYTSAGFGVPGLDELASQGYAFRSDDVDLHNLLPLGITQVNCFCPVGSLQFNYFNGHNVTNYADCLHFENAPTFPSLANSSGCFGGGVLLAVTSQIKLDFVTDNILTNLTASTQVTKFFTGAHKNNDGIWYWWGYDQKEYPLGKFPVFNPASTDTYALMYNYFGYNWQLIGTTDDAYFPFMCQNRACDADFICDQTLS
;
A
#
# COMPACT_ATOMS: atom_id res chain seq x y z
N MET A 1 17.00 -9.18 29.75
CA MET A 1 15.95 -8.45 29.01
C MET A 1 16.54 -8.14 27.65
N CYS A 2 15.88 -8.57 26.56
CA CYS A 2 16.36 -8.32 25.21
C CYS A 2 15.67 -7.06 24.68
N ASN A 3 16.37 -5.93 24.67
CA ASN A 3 15.87 -4.72 24.03
C ASN A 3 16.19 -4.82 22.54
N PHE A 4 15.21 -5.25 21.73
CA PHE A 4 15.27 -5.04 20.29
C PHE A 4 15.07 -3.54 19.99
N ILE A 5 15.89 -3.01 19.10
CA ILE A 5 15.63 -1.72 18.46
C ILE A 5 14.71 -2.01 17.27
N HIS A 6 13.44 -1.65 17.37
CA HIS A 6 12.47 -1.76 16.27
C HIS A 6 12.91 -0.88 15.09
N SER A 7 13.57 -1.48 14.09
CA SER A 7 13.94 -0.84 12.82
C SER A 7 14.07 -1.85 11.65
N ALA A 8 13.40 -3.00 11.78
CA ALA A 8 13.44 -4.10 10.80
C ALA A 8 12.18 -4.99 10.83
N GLU A 9 10.99 -4.40 10.97
CA GLU A 9 9.72 -5.13 10.85
C GLU A 9 9.02 -4.80 9.53
N GLU A 10 9.06 -5.76 8.60
CA GLU A 10 8.00 -6.02 7.60
C GLU A 10 8.34 -7.29 6.78
N THR A 11 9.62 -7.62 6.62
CA THR A 11 10.06 -8.78 5.85
C THR A 11 10.14 -10.05 6.71
N ALA A 12 9.41 -11.10 6.32
CA ALA A 12 9.52 -12.49 6.78
C ALA A 12 9.07 -12.84 8.23
N ILE A 13 7.90 -12.35 8.67
CA ILE A 13 6.98 -13.16 9.51
C ILE A 13 5.65 -13.37 8.75
N GLN A 14 5.72 -14.10 7.64
CA GLN A 14 4.49 -14.63 7.03
C GLN A 14 3.95 -15.78 7.89
N LEU A 15 2.97 -15.50 8.74
CA LEU A 15 2.10 -16.51 9.36
C LEU A 15 1.06 -17.06 8.35
N GLY A 16 1.54 -17.36 7.14
CA GLY A 16 0.73 -17.90 6.07
C GLY A 16 0.52 -19.40 6.23
N LEU A 17 -0.64 -19.81 6.75
CA LEU A 17 -1.22 -21.14 6.48
C LEU A 17 -1.68 -21.22 5.01
N SER A 18 -0.74 -20.98 4.09
CA SER A 18 -0.95 -21.05 2.65
C SER A 18 -0.63 -22.44 2.13
N PHE A 19 -1.31 -22.86 1.07
CA PHE A 19 -1.00 -24.10 0.36
C PHE A 19 0.18 -23.94 -0.63
N ALA A 20 0.93 -22.83 -0.54
CA ALA A 20 2.00 -22.46 -1.46
C ALA A 20 3.08 -23.55 -1.61
N ASN A 21 3.76 -23.56 -2.76
CA ASN A 21 4.87 -24.46 -3.01
C ASN A 21 6.12 -23.99 -2.24
N LEU A 22 6.76 -24.84 -1.46
CA LEU A 22 7.98 -24.48 -0.71
C LEU A 22 9.11 -23.96 -1.61
N SER A 23 9.23 -24.46 -2.85
CA SER A 23 10.18 -23.93 -3.83
C SER A 23 9.90 -22.48 -4.22
N GLU A 24 8.62 -22.09 -4.26
CA GLU A 24 8.19 -20.73 -4.57
C GLU A 24 8.44 -19.77 -3.40
N VAL A 25 8.15 -20.22 -2.16
CA VAL A 25 8.45 -19.46 -0.93
C VAL A 25 9.95 -19.12 -0.85
N PHE A 26 10.83 -20.10 -1.05
CA PHE A 26 12.28 -19.84 -1.05
C PHE A 26 12.73 -19.00 -2.26
N ARG A 27 12.18 -19.24 -3.46
CA ARG A 27 12.52 -18.43 -4.66
C ARG A 27 12.16 -16.96 -4.47
N ASN A 28 11.00 -16.66 -3.87
CA ASN A 28 10.57 -15.29 -3.62
C ASN A 28 11.46 -14.62 -2.56
N TYR A 29 11.76 -15.33 -1.45
CA TYR A 29 12.72 -14.84 -0.47
C TYR A 29 14.14 -14.64 -1.06
N GLN A 30 14.56 -15.46 -2.03
CA GLN A 30 15.85 -15.28 -2.72
C GLN A 30 15.89 -13.98 -3.57
N ILE A 31 14.75 -13.56 -4.14
CA ILE A 31 14.61 -12.27 -4.82
C ILE A 31 14.70 -11.13 -3.78
N ASP A 32 13.99 -11.25 -2.66
CA ASP A 32 14.06 -10.27 -1.55
C ASP A 32 15.49 -10.14 -1.00
N LEU A 33 16.24 -11.25 -0.90
CA LEU A 33 17.64 -11.25 -0.46
C LEU A 33 18.56 -10.46 -1.39
N GLN A 34 18.36 -10.57 -2.71
CA GLN A 34 19.15 -9.87 -3.73
C GLN A 34 18.84 -8.36 -3.72
N ASN A 35 17.59 -7.99 -3.46
CA ASN A 35 17.16 -6.60 -3.30
C ASN A 35 17.57 -6.00 -1.93
N SER A 36 17.88 -6.85 -0.94
CA SER A 36 18.17 -6.46 0.44
C SER A 36 19.64 -6.05 0.63
N GLY A 37 19.95 -4.80 0.26
CA GLY A 37 21.29 -4.19 0.40
C GLY A 37 21.75 -3.84 1.83
N ARG A 38 21.10 -4.36 2.89
CA ARG A 38 21.43 -4.05 4.30
C ARG A 38 22.39 -5.07 4.92
N ASN A 39 23.44 -4.58 5.56
CA ASN A 39 24.61 -5.36 6.01
C ASN A 39 24.44 -5.91 7.44
N TYR A 40 23.37 -6.68 7.68
CA TYR A 40 23.06 -7.34 8.96
C TYR A 40 22.97 -8.85 8.80
N GLN A 41 23.11 -9.61 9.89
CA GLN A 41 22.86 -11.05 9.88
C GLN A 41 21.40 -11.35 9.53
N LYS A 42 21.17 -11.91 8.34
CA LYS A 42 19.83 -12.25 7.85
C LYS A 42 19.38 -13.59 8.43
N VAL A 43 18.10 -13.69 8.80
CA VAL A 43 17.48 -14.88 9.38
C VAL A 43 16.12 -15.11 8.71
N LEU A 44 15.81 -16.36 8.36
CA LEU A 44 14.54 -16.81 7.82
C LEU A 44 13.90 -17.82 8.78
N VAL A 45 12.63 -17.64 9.15
CA VAL A 45 11.87 -18.60 9.96
C VAL A 45 10.78 -19.25 9.10
N LEU A 46 10.94 -20.53 8.79
CA LEU A 46 9.98 -21.30 7.99
C LEU A 46 9.04 -22.09 8.90
N LEU A 47 7.77 -21.69 8.96
CA LEU A 47 6.69 -22.44 9.61
C LEU A 47 6.00 -23.31 8.54
N THR A 48 5.95 -24.64 8.72
CA THR A 48 5.38 -25.53 7.68
C THR A 48 4.87 -26.87 8.20
N ALA A 49 3.78 -27.37 7.61
CA ALA A 49 3.20 -28.70 7.86
C ALA A 49 3.36 -29.68 6.68
N LYS A 50 4.20 -29.34 5.69
CA LYS A 50 4.30 -30.06 4.41
C LYS A 50 4.78 -31.51 4.58
N THR A 51 4.18 -32.41 3.81
CA THR A 51 4.40 -33.87 3.88
C THR A 51 5.06 -34.47 2.64
N ASP A 52 4.87 -33.85 1.46
CA ASP A 52 5.37 -34.32 0.17
C ASP A 52 6.92 -34.31 0.13
N PRO A 53 7.59 -35.49 0.05
CA PRO A 53 9.04 -35.55 -0.06
C PRO A 53 9.59 -34.87 -1.32
N THR A 54 8.86 -34.93 -2.44
CA THR A 54 9.29 -34.38 -3.74
C THR A 54 9.24 -32.86 -3.72
N GLU A 55 8.18 -32.26 -3.17
CA GLU A 55 8.11 -30.80 -3.00
C GLU A 55 9.22 -30.28 -2.09
N ILE A 56 9.47 -30.96 -0.96
CA ILE A 56 10.53 -30.58 -0.01
C ILE A 56 11.92 -30.76 -0.63
N SER A 57 12.16 -31.83 -1.40
CA SER A 57 13.43 -32.04 -2.11
C SER A 57 13.67 -30.99 -3.21
N ALA A 58 12.64 -30.51 -3.90
CA ALA A 58 12.77 -29.41 -4.86
C ALA A 58 13.07 -28.08 -4.15
N ALA A 59 12.41 -27.81 -3.02
CA ALA A 59 12.63 -26.63 -2.19
C ALA A 59 14.06 -26.53 -1.64
N LYS A 60 14.69 -27.67 -1.34
CA LYS A 60 16.07 -27.73 -0.81
C LYS A 60 17.11 -27.00 -1.68
N VAL A 61 16.97 -27.04 -3.01
CA VAL A 61 17.92 -26.40 -3.93
C VAL A 61 18.01 -24.89 -3.69
N TYR A 62 16.88 -24.25 -3.37
CA TYR A 62 16.81 -22.82 -3.05
C TYR A 62 17.26 -22.54 -1.60
N ALA A 63 16.89 -23.40 -0.65
CA ALA A 63 17.35 -23.30 0.74
C ALA A 63 18.89 -23.36 0.85
N ASP A 64 19.53 -24.26 0.11
CA ASP A 64 21.00 -24.37 0.08
C ASP A 64 21.67 -23.12 -0.54
N GLN A 65 21.06 -22.50 -1.56
CA GLN A 65 21.51 -21.21 -2.11
C GLN A 65 21.32 -20.06 -1.12
N ILE A 66 20.23 -20.05 -0.36
CA ILE A 66 19.96 -19.03 0.67
C ILE A 66 20.99 -19.14 1.81
N MET A 67 21.27 -20.37 2.29
CA MET A 67 22.30 -20.61 3.31
C MET A 67 23.72 -20.27 2.81
N ALA A 68 24.03 -20.53 1.54
CA ALA A 68 25.30 -20.14 0.93
C ALA A 68 25.50 -18.61 0.87
N ASN A 69 24.42 -17.83 0.82
CA ASN A 69 24.44 -16.36 0.93
C ASN A 69 24.50 -15.85 2.39
N GLY A 70 24.88 -16.69 3.36
CA GLY A 70 25.10 -16.30 4.76
C GLY A 70 23.83 -16.16 5.61
N VAL A 71 22.69 -16.63 5.12
CA VAL A 71 21.41 -16.57 5.85
C VAL A 71 21.28 -17.76 6.80
N VAL A 72 20.77 -17.52 8.02
CA VAL A 72 20.35 -18.57 8.95
C VAL A 72 18.88 -18.92 8.70
N ILE A 73 18.59 -20.17 8.34
CA ILE A 73 17.23 -20.68 8.18
C ILE A 73 16.87 -21.53 9.41
N ILE A 74 15.77 -21.17 10.07
CA ILE A 74 15.17 -21.88 11.19
C ILE A 74 13.87 -22.51 10.70
N VAL A 75 13.80 -23.84 10.66
CA VAL A 75 12.62 -24.59 10.24
C VAL A 75 11.82 -25.02 11.48
N VAL A 76 10.50 -24.80 11.44
CA VAL A 76 9.56 -25.17 12.50
C VAL A 76 8.44 -26.00 11.86
N ALA A 77 8.56 -27.32 12.01
CA ALA A 77 7.59 -28.28 11.49
C ALA A 77 6.35 -28.38 12.39
N LEU A 78 5.18 -28.30 11.78
CA LEU A 78 3.87 -28.30 12.44
C LEU A 78 3.12 -29.61 12.18
N ALA A 79 2.46 -30.13 13.23
CA ALA A 79 1.52 -31.26 13.18
C ALA A 79 2.11 -32.56 12.59
N GLN A 80 1.77 -32.93 11.34
CA GLN A 80 2.21 -34.19 10.71
C GLN A 80 3.23 -34.00 9.58
N GLY A 81 3.94 -32.86 9.55
CA GLY A 81 4.96 -32.58 8.54
C GLY A 81 6.05 -33.66 8.44
N ASN A 82 6.64 -33.81 7.24
CA ASN A 82 7.64 -34.84 6.97
C ASN A 82 9.03 -34.43 7.48
N ASN A 83 9.19 -34.53 8.81
CA ASN A 83 10.33 -34.04 9.58
C ASN A 83 11.71 -34.45 9.02
N GLN A 84 11.85 -35.67 8.47
CA GLN A 84 13.12 -36.14 7.90
C GLN A 84 13.56 -35.32 6.68
N TYR A 85 12.61 -34.79 5.90
CA TYR A 85 12.88 -33.95 4.74
C TYR A 85 12.91 -32.47 5.13
N LEU A 86 11.98 -32.03 6.00
CA LEU A 86 11.93 -30.64 6.48
C LEU A 86 13.20 -30.22 7.24
N ALA A 87 13.83 -31.11 7.99
CA ALA A 87 15.11 -30.86 8.66
C ALA A 87 16.30 -30.61 7.71
N GLN A 88 16.14 -30.81 6.40
CA GLN A 88 17.18 -30.57 5.39
C GLN A 88 17.10 -29.17 4.75
N LEU A 89 16.11 -28.36 5.15
CA LEU A 89 15.82 -27.03 4.61
C LEU A 89 16.45 -25.86 5.40
N GLY A 90 17.19 -26.11 6.49
CA GLY A 90 17.84 -25.05 7.27
C GLY A 90 18.83 -25.58 8.30
N GLN A 91 19.66 -24.68 8.88
CA GLN A 91 20.65 -25.06 9.88
C GLN A 91 20.03 -25.44 11.24
N HIS A 92 18.78 -25.02 11.50
CA HIS A 92 18.06 -25.32 12.74
C HIS A 92 16.67 -25.91 12.44
N PHE A 93 16.27 -26.92 13.20
CA PHE A 93 15.00 -27.61 13.04
C PHE A 93 14.29 -27.83 14.38
N TYR A 94 13.00 -27.50 14.41
CA TYR A 94 12.09 -27.69 15.55
C TYR A 94 10.81 -28.37 15.09
N TYR A 95 10.16 -29.13 15.97
CA TYR A 95 8.92 -29.84 15.68
C TYR A 95 7.90 -29.64 16.80
N THR A 96 6.64 -29.42 16.42
CA THR A 96 5.48 -29.39 17.33
C THR A 96 4.38 -30.32 16.84
N SER A 97 3.84 -31.14 17.74
CA SER A 97 2.79 -32.12 17.46
C SER A 97 1.39 -31.52 17.26
N GLY A 98 1.25 -30.19 17.27
CA GLY A 98 -0.02 -29.51 17.01
C GLY A 98 0.14 -28.04 16.61
N TYR A 99 -0.90 -27.49 15.97
CA TYR A 99 -0.97 -26.10 15.50
C TYR A 99 -1.05 -25.07 16.63
N ALA A 100 -1.43 -25.49 17.84
CA ALA A 100 -1.46 -24.64 19.02
C ALA A 100 -0.05 -24.40 19.58
N ILE A 101 0.77 -23.62 18.87
CA ILE A 101 2.02 -23.11 19.44
C ILE A 101 1.68 -22.04 20.49
N PRO A 102 2.13 -22.16 21.75
CA PRO A 102 2.22 -20.99 22.60
C PRO A 102 3.32 -20.09 22.04
N ILE A 103 2.94 -19.05 21.29
CA ILE A 103 3.84 -18.12 20.57
C ILE A 103 5.00 -17.60 21.45
N THR A 104 4.82 -17.58 22.78
CA THR A 104 5.85 -17.29 23.79
C THR A 104 7.14 -18.13 23.69
N THR A 105 7.13 -19.31 23.08
CA THR A 105 8.35 -20.15 22.98
C THR A 105 9.26 -19.77 21.80
N ILE A 106 8.71 -19.30 20.68
CA ILE A 106 9.50 -18.94 19.48
C ILE A 106 10.54 -17.83 19.79
N PRO A 107 10.21 -16.74 20.50
CA PRO A 107 11.20 -15.75 20.94
C PRO A 107 12.32 -16.34 21.79
N SER A 108 12.04 -17.33 22.65
CA SER A 108 13.09 -17.94 23.49
C SER A 108 14.10 -18.76 22.67
N VAL A 109 13.67 -19.35 21.56
CA VAL A 109 14.51 -20.06 20.59
C VAL A 109 15.37 -19.10 19.78
N ILE A 110 14.83 -17.94 19.39
CA ILE A 110 15.56 -16.90 18.64
C ILE A 110 16.60 -16.20 19.55
N CYS A 111 16.25 -15.93 20.82
CA CYS A 111 17.09 -15.20 21.75
C CYS A 111 18.39 -15.92 22.16
N SER A 112 18.52 -17.24 21.99
CA SER A 112 19.75 -17.96 22.35
C SER A 112 20.93 -17.69 21.40
N TYR A 113 20.67 -17.20 20.18
CA TYR A 113 21.69 -16.97 19.15
C TYR A 113 22.15 -15.50 19.06
N GLY A 114 21.34 -14.52 19.48
CA GLY A 114 21.69 -13.10 19.46
C GLY A 114 22.73 -12.64 20.49
N GLY A 115 23.37 -13.57 21.23
CA GLY A 115 24.25 -13.28 22.36
C GLY A 115 25.76 -13.17 22.07
N GLN A 116 26.21 -13.43 20.83
CA GLN A 116 27.62 -13.33 20.44
C GLN A 116 27.92 -11.89 19.95
N THR A 117 28.91 -11.25 20.57
CA THR A 117 29.09 -9.79 20.55
C THR A 117 29.89 -9.26 19.35
N MET A 118 29.50 -8.09 18.83
CA MET A 118 30.43 -7.00 18.48
C MET A 118 29.69 -5.68 18.16
N PHE A 119 29.80 -4.69 19.05
CA PHE A 119 29.46 -3.28 18.78
C PHE A 119 30.50 -2.36 19.46
N PRO A 120 31.24 -1.53 18.71
CA PRO A 120 31.88 -0.32 19.25
C PRO A 120 30.84 0.81 19.45
N PRO A 121 31.17 1.88 20.20
CA PRO A 121 30.17 2.64 20.95
C PRO A 121 29.43 3.77 20.22
N THR A 122 28.34 4.20 20.86
CA THR A 122 27.39 5.26 20.51
C THR A 122 27.98 6.67 20.36
N VAL A 123 27.38 7.47 19.47
CA VAL A 123 27.46 8.94 19.45
C VAL A 123 26.04 9.52 19.57
N ASN A 124 25.90 10.68 20.21
CA ASN A 124 24.62 11.29 20.60
C ASN A 124 23.87 11.98 19.43
N PRO A 125 22.56 12.26 19.56
CA PRO A 125 21.74 12.77 18.46
C PRO A 125 21.87 14.29 18.28
N SER A 126 22.39 14.69 17.12
CA SER A 126 22.14 16.00 16.50
C SER A 126 21.84 15.75 15.01
N GLY A 127 20.57 15.81 14.62
CA GLY A 127 20.11 15.30 13.32
C GLY A 127 20.64 16.10 12.12
N PRO A 128 21.26 15.45 11.11
CA PRO A 128 21.43 16.03 9.79
C PRO A 128 20.11 15.95 8.98
N PRO A 129 20.01 16.62 7.81
CA PRO A 129 18.83 16.54 6.95
C PRO A 129 18.55 15.12 6.43
N TYR A 130 17.28 14.88 6.10
CA TYR A 130 16.81 13.69 5.37
C TYR A 130 17.31 13.72 3.92
N ASP A 131 18.10 12.72 3.53
CA ASP A 131 18.51 12.45 2.14
C ASP A 131 17.51 11.46 1.51
N PRO A 132 16.69 11.86 0.52
CA PRO A 132 15.56 11.04 0.10
C PRO A 132 15.86 9.95 -0.94
N LEU A 133 17.01 9.99 -1.64
CA LEU A 133 17.08 9.49 -3.02
C LEU A 133 18.12 8.40 -3.37
N SER A 134 18.89 7.87 -2.40
CA SER A 134 19.91 6.85 -2.70
C SER A 134 19.39 5.44 -2.99
N ASP A 135 18.17 5.10 -2.55
CA ASP A 135 17.55 3.77 -2.66
C ASP A 135 16.00 3.82 -2.77
N ALA A 136 15.40 4.97 -3.10
CA ALA A 136 13.95 5.15 -3.06
C ALA A 136 13.23 4.61 -4.31
N VAL A 137 12.20 3.77 -4.08
CA VAL A 137 11.25 3.33 -5.13
C VAL A 137 10.49 4.53 -5.69
N GLY A 138 10.02 5.41 -4.80
CA GLY A 138 9.43 6.73 -5.08
C GLY A 138 9.24 7.49 -3.76
N THR A 139 8.72 8.73 -3.83
CA THR A 139 8.48 9.55 -2.62
C THR A 139 7.35 8.95 -1.78
N PRO A 140 7.50 8.64 -0.49
CA PRO A 140 6.39 8.11 0.32
C PRO A 140 5.31 9.18 0.58
N CYS A 141 4.04 8.78 0.55
CA CYS A 141 2.92 9.63 0.97
C CYS A 141 3.00 9.99 2.46
N SER A 142 2.40 11.12 2.86
CA SER A 142 2.18 11.39 4.29
C SER A 142 1.29 10.32 4.95
N THR A 143 1.72 9.84 6.11
CA THR A 143 0.98 8.95 7.01
C THR A 143 0.19 9.71 8.09
N ASN A 144 0.04 11.03 7.94
CA ASN A 144 -0.62 11.89 8.92
C ASN A 144 -2.16 11.76 8.89
N VAL A 145 -2.66 10.66 9.48
CA VAL A 145 -4.10 10.37 9.66
C VAL A 145 -4.88 11.48 10.38
N SER A 146 -4.23 12.44 11.06
CA SER A 146 -4.92 13.57 11.69
C SER A 146 -5.32 14.67 10.71
N ASN A 147 -4.69 14.75 9.53
CA ASN A 147 -4.93 15.81 8.53
C ASN A 147 -5.75 15.36 7.29
N VAL A 148 -6.13 14.08 7.17
CA VAL A 148 -6.86 13.55 5.99
C VAL A 148 -8.21 14.25 5.73
N TRP A 149 -8.62 14.28 4.45
CA TRP A 149 -9.87 14.85 3.94
C TRP A 149 -10.65 13.83 3.08
N VAL A 150 -11.40 12.97 3.73
CA VAL A 150 -12.19 11.90 3.10
C VAL A 150 -13.64 11.89 3.58
N ASP A 151 -14.54 11.37 2.75
CA ASP A 151 -15.89 10.99 3.19
C ASP A 151 -15.89 9.51 3.57
N ILE A 152 -16.02 9.19 4.86
CA ILE A 152 -16.00 7.80 5.36
C ILE A 152 -17.41 7.35 5.73
N ILE A 153 -17.94 6.31 5.10
CA ILE A 153 -19.21 5.68 5.49
C ILE A 153 -18.94 4.31 6.12
N PHE A 154 -19.19 4.20 7.41
CA PHE A 154 -19.20 2.92 8.11
C PHE A 154 -20.50 2.18 7.81
N VAL A 155 -20.41 1.00 7.20
CA VAL A 155 -21.56 0.15 6.84
C VAL A 155 -21.47 -1.15 7.65
N VAL A 156 -22.38 -1.33 8.61
CA VAL A 156 -22.25 -2.35 9.67
C VAL A 156 -23.42 -3.32 9.65
N ASP A 157 -23.10 -4.60 9.49
CA ASP A 157 -24.01 -5.73 9.67
C ASP A 157 -24.49 -5.79 11.13
N ILE A 158 -25.81 -5.77 11.34
CA ILE A 158 -26.47 -5.96 12.64
C ILE A 158 -27.42 -7.16 12.63
N SER A 159 -27.24 -8.08 11.68
CA SER A 159 -27.99 -9.33 11.57
C SER A 159 -27.58 -10.34 12.64
N ASN A 160 -28.34 -11.44 12.74
CA ASN A 160 -28.09 -12.55 13.64
C ASN A 160 -26.74 -13.27 13.41
N ALA A 161 -26.07 -13.06 12.27
CA ALA A 161 -24.73 -13.57 12.04
C ALA A 161 -23.67 -12.79 12.86
N MET A 162 -23.89 -11.49 13.09
CA MET A 162 -23.02 -10.62 13.85
C MET A 162 -23.47 -10.61 15.32
N THR A 163 -22.74 -11.27 16.23
CA THR A 163 -23.17 -11.24 17.63
C THR A 163 -22.95 -9.85 18.24
N LYS A 164 -23.70 -9.56 19.32
CA LYS A 164 -23.50 -8.34 20.11
C LYS A 164 -22.08 -8.18 20.67
N ARG A 165 -21.30 -9.27 20.76
CA ARG A 165 -19.87 -9.23 21.12
C ARG A 165 -19.01 -8.73 19.96
N GLU A 166 -19.21 -9.23 18.74
CA GLU A 166 -18.49 -8.71 17.56
C GLU A 166 -18.84 -7.24 17.31
N LEU A 167 -20.10 -6.82 17.48
CA LEU A 167 -20.49 -5.39 17.41
C LEU A 167 -19.78 -4.52 18.45
N ASN A 168 -19.68 -4.98 19.70
CA ASN A 168 -18.93 -4.25 20.74
C ASN A 168 -17.44 -4.13 20.37
N ASN A 169 -16.83 -5.22 19.86
CA ASN A 169 -15.44 -5.21 19.42
C ASN A 169 -15.23 -4.25 18.22
N TRP A 170 -16.11 -4.31 17.21
CA TRP A 170 -16.11 -3.40 16.07
C TRP A 170 -16.22 -1.93 16.52
N ALA A 171 -17.11 -1.62 17.45
CA ALA A 171 -17.29 -0.26 17.96
C ALA A 171 -16.06 0.24 18.74
N LEU A 172 -15.43 -0.63 19.54
CA LEU A 172 -14.20 -0.30 20.27
C LEU A 172 -13.00 -0.06 19.33
N ILE A 173 -12.80 -0.92 18.33
CA ILE A 173 -11.72 -0.77 17.33
C ILE A 173 -11.97 0.49 16.49
N THR A 174 -13.20 0.69 16.00
CA THR A 174 -13.58 1.86 15.21
C THR A 174 -13.41 3.15 16.00
N ARG A 175 -13.78 3.18 17.28
CA ARG A 175 -13.52 4.32 18.17
C ARG A 175 -12.02 4.54 18.46
N ALA A 176 -11.20 3.49 18.45
CA ALA A 176 -9.77 3.60 18.68
C ALA A 176 -9.06 4.31 17.51
N TYR A 177 -9.42 4.00 16.26
CA TYR A 177 -8.79 4.65 15.10
C TYR A 177 -9.47 5.95 14.65
N THR A 178 -10.79 6.10 14.77
CA THR A 178 -11.46 7.40 14.50
C THR A 178 -11.01 8.49 15.47
N ARG A 179 -10.52 8.13 16.67
CA ARG A 179 -9.83 9.05 17.59
C ARG A 179 -8.45 9.54 17.11
N LYS A 180 -7.95 9.05 15.98
CA LYS A 180 -6.75 9.57 15.30
C LYS A 180 -7.09 10.56 14.18
N ILE A 181 -8.38 10.72 13.82
CA ILE A 181 -8.87 11.48 12.66
C ILE A 181 -9.54 12.80 13.11
N THR A 182 -9.26 13.88 12.39
CA THR A 182 -9.94 15.18 12.57
C THR A 182 -11.20 15.27 11.71
N PHE A 183 -12.37 15.12 12.34
CA PHE A 183 -13.65 15.40 11.68
C PHE A 183 -14.02 16.88 11.85
N GLY A 184 -14.56 17.51 10.80
CA GLY A 184 -14.81 18.96 10.81
C GLY A 184 -15.72 19.46 9.69
N THR A 185 -15.81 20.80 9.56
CA THR A 185 -16.57 21.53 8.51
C THR A 185 -15.92 22.83 8.03
N ARG A 186 -14.79 23.26 8.63
CA ARG A 186 -14.29 24.65 8.52
C ARG A 186 -12.82 24.80 8.12
N ALA A 187 -12.16 23.71 7.79
CA ALA A 187 -10.94 23.73 6.97
C ALA A 187 -11.34 23.44 5.51
N PRO A 188 -10.64 23.99 4.50
CA PRO A 188 -10.92 23.70 3.09
C PRO A 188 -10.81 22.19 2.77
N HIS A 189 -10.03 21.46 3.57
CA HIS A 189 -9.88 20.02 3.53
C HIS A 189 -10.26 19.47 4.92
N HIS A 190 -11.31 18.66 4.99
CA HIS A 190 -11.81 18.09 6.24
C HIS A 190 -12.51 16.74 6.00
N THR A 191 -12.32 15.81 6.94
CA THR A 191 -12.98 14.50 6.92
C THR A 191 -14.38 14.55 7.53
N ARG A 192 -15.30 13.73 7.00
CA ARG A 192 -16.68 13.52 7.48
C ARG A 192 -16.95 12.03 7.70
N ALA A 193 -17.91 11.70 8.58
CA ALA A 193 -18.37 10.33 8.77
C ALA A 193 -19.88 10.15 8.57
N GLY A 194 -20.26 9.12 7.82
CA GLY A 194 -21.59 8.52 7.83
C GLY A 194 -21.56 7.17 8.56
N ILE A 195 -22.70 6.76 9.12
CA ILE A 195 -22.88 5.42 9.68
C ILE A 195 -24.20 4.86 9.17
N ILE A 196 -24.17 3.64 8.65
CA ILE A 196 -25.32 2.87 8.17
C ILE A 196 -25.27 1.51 8.88
N THR A 197 -26.38 1.09 9.48
CA THR A 197 -26.57 -0.30 9.93
C THR A 197 -27.45 -1.05 8.95
N TYR A 198 -27.17 -2.32 8.68
CA TYR A 198 -28.03 -3.13 7.82
C TYR A 198 -28.25 -4.55 8.36
N ALA A 199 -29.38 -5.14 7.98
CA ALA A 199 -29.65 -6.57 8.06
C ALA A 199 -30.56 -6.95 6.88
N THR A 200 -31.87 -7.15 7.07
CA THR A 200 -32.85 -7.16 5.96
C THR A 200 -33.01 -5.74 5.40
N ASP A 201 -33.29 -4.77 6.25
CA ASP A 201 -33.33 -3.35 5.89
C ASP A 201 -31.97 -2.66 6.07
N SER A 202 -31.79 -1.49 5.45
CA SER A 202 -30.63 -0.63 5.66
C SER A 202 -31.05 0.74 6.18
N VAL A 203 -30.41 1.19 7.26
CA VAL A 203 -30.82 2.37 8.04
C VAL A 203 -29.62 3.27 8.34
N PRO A 204 -29.57 4.50 7.80
CA PRO A 204 -28.65 5.53 8.25
C PRO A 204 -28.83 5.85 9.74
N ARG A 205 -27.71 5.88 10.48
CA ARG A 205 -27.62 6.27 11.89
C ARG A 205 -26.89 7.59 12.12
N LEU A 206 -26.07 7.98 11.14
CA LEU A 206 -25.37 9.27 11.07
C LEU A 206 -25.18 9.61 9.59
N ASN A 207 -25.48 10.84 9.15
CA ASN A 207 -25.16 11.29 7.79
C ASN A 207 -23.82 12.04 7.79
N LEU A 208 -23.16 12.10 6.62
CA LEU A 208 -21.91 12.86 6.44
C LEU A 208 -22.03 14.35 6.83
N THR A 209 -23.22 14.95 6.68
CA THR A 209 -23.55 16.31 7.13
C THR A 209 -23.53 16.48 8.66
N ASP A 210 -23.67 15.39 9.40
CA ASP A 210 -23.88 15.37 10.84
C ASP A 210 -22.61 14.86 11.57
N GLY A 211 -21.87 13.94 10.94
CA GLY A 211 -20.60 13.39 11.43
C GLY A 211 -19.40 14.34 11.27
N ILE A 212 -19.56 15.56 11.79
CA ILE A 212 -18.67 16.71 11.60
C ILE A 212 -17.79 17.04 12.82
N SER A 213 -17.73 16.15 13.81
CA SER A 213 -16.81 16.24 14.95
C SER A 213 -16.48 14.86 15.51
N SER A 214 -15.24 14.67 15.99
CA SER A 214 -14.77 13.37 16.49
C SER A 214 -15.56 12.87 17.71
N GLU A 215 -16.26 13.75 18.44
CA GLU A 215 -17.19 13.37 19.50
C GLU A 215 -18.51 12.79 18.97
N ILE A 216 -19.15 13.46 18.00
CA ILE A 216 -20.39 12.95 17.38
C ILE A 216 -20.14 11.58 16.75
N VAL A 217 -19.04 11.45 16.01
CA VAL A 217 -18.65 10.18 15.36
C VAL A 217 -18.36 9.10 16.40
N ALA A 218 -17.57 9.38 17.44
CA ALA A 218 -17.29 8.40 18.48
C ALA A 218 -18.53 7.96 19.28
N ASN A 219 -19.48 8.88 19.53
CA ASN A 219 -20.74 8.56 20.21
C ASN A 219 -21.66 7.72 19.31
N ALA A 220 -21.77 8.05 18.03
CA ALA A 220 -22.57 7.30 17.07
C ALA A 220 -22.01 5.88 16.81
N VAL A 221 -20.68 5.73 16.71
CA VAL A 221 -20.00 4.43 16.65
C VAL A 221 -20.31 3.57 17.88
N MET A 222 -20.23 4.14 19.09
CA MET A 222 -20.55 3.41 20.33
C MET A 222 -22.05 3.09 20.50
N ALA A 223 -22.93 3.77 19.76
CA ALA A 223 -24.36 3.47 19.75
C ALA A 223 -24.71 2.24 18.89
N VAL A 224 -23.87 1.86 17.91
CA VAL A 224 -24.18 0.76 16.96
C VAL A 224 -24.60 -0.56 17.64
N PRO A 225 -23.94 -1.05 18.71
CA PRO A 225 -24.35 -2.29 19.40
C PRO A 225 -25.71 -2.21 20.13
N THR A 226 -26.35 -1.04 20.18
CA THR A 226 -27.71 -0.88 20.72
C THR A 226 -28.79 -1.10 19.67
N TYR A 227 -28.47 -1.04 18.37
CA TYR A 227 -29.42 -1.28 17.28
C TYR A 227 -29.60 -2.76 16.92
N PHE A 228 -28.74 -3.64 17.45
CA PHE A 228 -28.87 -5.09 17.31
C PHE A 228 -30.15 -5.60 17.98
N ASN A 229 -31.03 -6.21 17.20
CA ASN A 229 -32.32 -6.72 17.65
C ASN A 229 -32.34 -8.23 17.95
N GLY A 230 -31.34 -8.99 17.48
CA GLY A 230 -31.26 -10.45 17.67
C GLY A 230 -32.39 -11.25 17.01
N GLY A 231 -33.06 -10.69 16.00
CA GLY A 231 -34.18 -11.33 15.29
C GLY A 231 -34.06 -11.32 13.76
N ASP A 232 -33.15 -10.56 13.17
CA ASP A 232 -33.05 -10.40 11.70
C ASP A 232 -32.00 -11.34 11.07
N ASN A 233 -32.41 -12.15 10.11
CA ASN A 233 -31.56 -13.09 9.37
C ASN A 233 -31.08 -12.54 8.02
N GLY A 234 -31.46 -11.33 7.63
CA GLY A 234 -31.00 -10.70 6.39
C GLY A 234 -29.58 -10.19 6.52
N GLY A 235 -28.74 -10.46 5.51
CA GLY A 235 -27.40 -9.89 5.35
C GLY A 235 -27.30 -9.10 4.04
N TYR A 236 -28.23 -8.17 3.80
CA TYR A 236 -28.45 -7.60 2.45
C TYR A 236 -27.47 -6.46 2.12
N VAL A 237 -26.20 -6.83 1.94
CA VAL A 237 -25.09 -5.93 1.56
C VAL A 237 -25.43 -5.04 0.36
N GLN A 238 -26.15 -5.54 -0.66
CA GLN A 238 -26.54 -4.72 -1.81
C GLN A 238 -27.41 -3.51 -1.40
N THR A 239 -28.36 -3.69 -0.48
CA THR A 239 -29.22 -2.63 0.05
C THR A 239 -28.39 -1.61 0.84
N ALA A 240 -27.38 -2.09 1.58
CA ALA A 240 -26.47 -1.25 2.34
C ALA A 240 -25.55 -0.40 1.45
N LEU A 241 -24.95 -1.00 0.41
CA LEU A 241 -24.14 -0.29 -0.60
C LEU A 241 -24.96 0.74 -1.39
N LYS A 242 -26.20 0.42 -1.78
CA LYS A 242 -27.12 1.39 -2.42
C LYS A 242 -27.48 2.55 -1.48
N THR A 243 -27.60 2.29 -0.18
CA THR A 243 -27.84 3.33 0.83
C THR A 243 -26.60 4.20 1.06
N ALA A 244 -25.39 3.61 1.03
CA ALA A 244 -24.13 4.35 1.07
C ALA A 244 -23.95 5.24 -0.17
N LYS A 245 -24.18 4.71 -1.39
CA LYS A 245 -24.16 5.52 -2.63
C LYS A 245 -25.11 6.72 -2.53
N LYS A 246 -26.34 6.52 -2.06
CA LYS A 246 -27.31 7.61 -1.87
C LYS A 246 -26.81 8.67 -0.86
N MET A 247 -26.08 8.27 0.18
CA MET A 247 -25.49 9.22 1.14
C MET A 247 -24.34 10.04 0.52
N LEU A 248 -23.50 9.43 -0.32
CA LEU A 248 -22.43 10.11 -1.07
C LEU A 248 -22.99 11.04 -2.17
N ASP A 249 -24.03 10.60 -2.89
CA ASP A 249 -24.63 11.42 -3.95
C ASP A 249 -25.45 12.59 -3.38
N ASN A 250 -25.97 12.48 -2.15
CA ASN A 250 -26.56 13.61 -1.43
C ASN A 250 -25.53 14.71 -1.12
N THR A 251 -24.32 14.39 -0.64
CA THR A 251 -23.33 15.43 -0.26
C THR A 251 -22.84 16.23 -1.47
N LYS A 252 -22.66 15.57 -2.63
CA LYS A 252 -22.36 16.22 -3.92
C LYS A 252 -23.34 17.36 -4.27
N THR A 253 -24.60 17.29 -3.81
CA THR A 253 -25.60 18.36 -4.04
C THR A 253 -25.59 19.48 -2.99
N ILE A 254 -24.98 19.25 -1.82
CA ILE A 254 -24.97 20.17 -0.68
C ILE A 254 -23.70 21.02 -0.66
N ASP A 255 -22.53 20.41 -0.92
CA ASP A 255 -21.25 21.12 -0.88
C ASP A 255 -21.09 22.10 -2.06
N GLY A 256 -21.80 21.88 -3.18
CA GLY A 256 -22.01 22.83 -4.27
C GLY A 256 -20.77 23.31 -5.04
N ASN A 257 -19.59 22.79 -4.70
CA ASN A 257 -18.29 23.28 -5.12
C ASN A 257 -17.62 22.28 -6.09
N PRO A 258 -17.41 22.64 -7.37
CA PRO A 258 -16.70 21.79 -8.33
C PRO A 258 -15.24 21.45 -7.96
N LYS A 259 -14.66 22.10 -6.93
CA LYS A 259 -13.32 21.80 -6.39
C LYS A 259 -13.32 20.80 -5.22
N ASP A 260 -14.44 20.16 -4.87
CA ASP A 260 -14.44 19.14 -3.81
C ASP A 260 -13.82 17.81 -4.29
N ILE A 261 -12.53 17.64 -4.02
CA ILE A 261 -11.71 16.49 -4.43
C ILE A 261 -11.55 15.43 -3.34
N ARG A 262 -12.40 15.43 -2.30
CA ARG A 262 -12.35 14.45 -1.20
C ARG A 262 -12.60 13.04 -1.71
N GLN A 263 -11.68 12.14 -1.39
CA GLN A 263 -11.81 10.73 -1.75
C GLN A 263 -12.87 10.06 -0.86
N GLN A 264 -13.62 9.13 -1.44
CA GLN A 264 -14.80 8.53 -0.81
C GLN A 264 -14.50 7.10 -0.38
N ILE A 265 -14.79 6.75 0.88
CA ILE A 265 -14.47 5.44 1.48
C ILE A 265 -15.74 4.82 2.07
N ILE A 266 -16.04 3.58 1.73
CA ILE A 266 -17.03 2.74 2.39
C ILE A 266 -16.30 1.67 3.20
N ILE A 267 -16.51 1.63 4.52
CA ILE A 267 -15.94 0.61 5.41
C ILE A 267 -17.05 -0.38 5.79
N LEU A 268 -17.13 -1.48 5.05
CA LEU A 268 -18.14 -2.53 5.16
C LEU A 268 -17.70 -3.63 6.15
N ALA A 269 -18.31 -3.68 7.33
CA ALA A 269 -18.14 -4.78 8.29
C ALA A 269 -19.30 -5.77 8.19
N ALA A 270 -19.00 -7.06 7.96
CA ALA A 270 -20.00 -8.09 7.73
C ALA A 270 -19.63 -9.44 8.38
N ALA A 271 -20.62 -10.08 9.01
CA ALA A 271 -20.54 -11.43 9.58
C ALA A 271 -21.30 -12.47 8.74
N ALA A 272 -22.18 -12.03 7.85
CA ALA A 272 -22.68 -12.83 6.74
C ALA A 272 -22.64 -12.07 5.41
N TYR A 273 -22.36 -12.81 4.35
CA TYR A 273 -22.55 -12.39 2.97
C TYR A 273 -23.21 -13.54 2.22
N ASP A 274 -24.15 -13.20 1.36
CA ASP A 274 -24.84 -14.16 0.51
C ASP A 274 -25.10 -13.51 -0.86
N ASP A 275 -24.21 -13.85 -1.79
CA ASP A 275 -24.23 -13.47 -3.21
C ASP A 275 -25.23 -14.33 -4.03
N THR A 276 -25.90 -15.32 -3.40
CA THR A 276 -26.75 -16.25 -4.16
C THR A 276 -28.11 -15.65 -4.50
N GLY A 277 -28.47 -15.74 -5.78
CA GLY A 277 -29.69 -15.16 -6.37
C GLY A 277 -29.46 -13.81 -7.05
N PHE A 278 -30.52 -13.05 -7.30
CA PHE A 278 -30.48 -11.73 -7.97
C PHE A 278 -29.93 -10.59 -7.08
N LYS A 279 -29.00 -10.90 -6.17
CA LYS A 279 -28.41 -9.97 -5.20
C LYS A 279 -27.13 -9.37 -5.75
N GLY A 280 -27.24 -8.48 -6.73
CA GLY A 280 -26.11 -7.81 -7.40
C GLY A 280 -25.27 -6.88 -6.51
N ALA A 281 -24.73 -7.38 -5.40
CA ALA A 281 -23.86 -6.67 -4.48
C ALA A 281 -22.47 -6.46 -5.11
N LYS A 282 -21.93 -7.48 -5.81
CA LYS A 282 -20.72 -7.34 -6.64
C LYS A 282 -20.88 -6.27 -7.72
N GLU A 283 -22.00 -6.27 -8.44
CA GLU A 283 -22.33 -5.25 -9.44
C GLU A 283 -22.37 -3.85 -8.81
N THR A 284 -23.04 -3.70 -7.66
CA THR A 284 -23.15 -2.41 -6.94
C THR A 284 -21.79 -1.94 -6.40
N ALA A 285 -20.97 -2.87 -5.88
CA ALA A 285 -19.62 -2.59 -5.43
C ALA A 285 -18.69 -2.21 -6.59
N GLN A 286 -18.86 -2.82 -7.77
CA GLN A 286 -18.11 -2.44 -8.96
C GLN A 286 -18.50 -1.04 -9.42
N THR A 287 -19.79 -0.73 -9.58
CA THR A 287 -20.24 0.63 -9.92
C THR A 287 -19.75 1.68 -8.92
N LEU A 288 -19.67 1.34 -7.62
CA LEU A 288 -19.08 2.22 -6.61
C LEU A 288 -17.56 2.43 -6.83
N LYS A 289 -16.81 1.38 -7.16
CA LYS A 289 -15.38 1.50 -7.50
C LYS A 289 -15.16 2.28 -8.81
N ASP A 290 -16.03 2.09 -9.80
CA ASP A 290 -16.02 2.83 -11.07
C ASP A 290 -16.38 4.33 -10.86
N ASP A 291 -17.25 4.65 -9.90
CA ASP A 291 -17.56 6.00 -9.41
C ASP A 291 -16.41 6.64 -8.59
N GLY A 292 -15.28 5.93 -8.36
CA GLY A 292 -14.14 6.41 -7.57
C GLY A 292 -14.28 6.20 -6.05
N VAL A 293 -15.21 5.35 -5.59
CA VAL A 293 -15.40 5.04 -4.16
C VAL A 293 -14.56 3.83 -3.76
N HIS A 294 -13.68 4.01 -2.79
CA HIS A 294 -12.88 2.93 -2.22
C HIS A 294 -13.71 2.10 -1.24
N ILE A 295 -13.74 0.78 -1.42
CA ILE A 295 -14.47 -0.14 -0.54
C ILE A 295 -13.46 -0.91 0.31
N PHE A 296 -13.49 -0.69 1.62
CA PHE A 296 -12.74 -1.46 2.60
C PHE A 296 -13.69 -2.50 3.17
N THR A 297 -13.31 -3.78 3.21
CA THR A 297 -14.13 -4.82 3.83
C THR A 297 -13.48 -5.30 5.13
N ILE A 298 -14.29 -5.51 6.16
CA ILE A 298 -13.87 -6.07 7.45
C ILE A 298 -14.66 -7.36 7.65
N ASN A 299 -13.98 -8.47 7.39
CA ASN A 299 -14.52 -9.81 7.55
C ASN A 299 -14.59 -10.14 9.05
N THR A 300 -15.79 -10.06 9.63
CA THR A 300 -16.02 -10.41 11.04
C THR A 300 -16.39 -11.87 11.17
N TYR A 301 -15.73 -12.60 12.06
CA TYR A 301 -15.94 -14.04 12.19
C TYR A 301 -17.33 -14.38 12.74
N THR A 302 -17.96 -15.35 12.08
CA THR A 302 -19.10 -16.08 12.66
C THR A 302 -18.67 -16.89 13.88
N SER A 303 -19.63 -17.28 14.73
CA SER A 303 -19.40 -18.22 15.83
C SER A 303 -18.90 -19.61 15.41
N ALA A 304 -18.86 -19.91 14.10
CA ALA A 304 -18.31 -21.14 13.55
C ALA A 304 -16.80 -21.07 13.26
N GLY A 305 -16.15 -19.92 13.42
CA GLY A 305 -14.70 -19.76 13.18
C GLY A 305 -14.29 -19.64 11.71
N PHE A 306 -15.25 -19.64 10.79
CA PHE A 306 -15.02 -19.34 9.37
C PHE A 306 -15.32 -17.86 9.10
N GLY A 307 -14.42 -17.23 8.35
CA GLY A 307 -14.65 -15.92 7.76
C GLY A 307 -15.66 -15.98 6.61
N VAL A 308 -16.30 -14.86 6.34
CA VAL A 308 -17.32 -14.65 5.31
C VAL A 308 -16.71 -14.82 3.91
N PRO A 309 -17.10 -15.83 3.11
CA PRO A 309 -16.54 -16.04 1.77
C PRO A 309 -17.05 -15.02 0.75
N GLY A 310 -16.19 -14.54 -0.15
CA GLY A 310 -16.56 -13.64 -1.26
C GLY A 310 -16.86 -12.19 -0.85
N LEU A 311 -16.73 -11.85 0.43
CA LEU A 311 -16.82 -10.47 0.92
C LEU A 311 -15.60 -9.64 0.45
N ASP A 312 -14.44 -10.28 0.33
CA ASP A 312 -13.19 -9.75 -0.20
C ASP A 312 -13.30 -9.31 -1.67
N GLU A 313 -14.12 -9.99 -2.49
CA GLU A 313 -14.39 -9.59 -3.88
C GLU A 313 -15.07 -8.20 -4.00
N LEU A 314 -15.74 -7.73 -2.94
CA LEU A 314 -16.36 -6.40 -2.91
C LEU A 314 -15.36 -5.27 -2.66
N ALA A 315 -14.18 -5.58 -2.11
CA ALA A 315 -13.20 -4.58 -1.75
C ALA A 315 -12.59 -3.89 -2.99
N SER A 316 -11.96 -2.74 -2.74
CA SER A 316 -10.88 -2.22 -3.57
C SER A 316 -9.60 -3.03 -3.33
N GLN A 317 -8.74 -3.13 -4.34
CA GLN A 317 -7.51 -3.92 -4.29
C GLN A 317 -6.60 -3.47 -3.12
N GLY A 318 -6.22 -4.40 -2.24
CA GLY A 318 -5.44 -4.12 -1.03
C GLY A 318 -6.25 -3.71 0.22
N TYR A 319 -7.58 -3.66 0.15
CA TYR A 319 -8.44 -3.16 1.24
C TYR A 319 -9.43 -4.21 1.81
N ALA A 320 -9.08 -5.50 1.72
CA ALA A 320 -9.81 -6.58 2.37
C ALA A 320 -9.13 -6.96 3.70
N PHE A 321 -9.79 -6.70 4.82
CA PHE A 321 -9.28 -6.87 6.19
C PHE A 321 -10.08 -7.90 6.99
N ARG A 322 -9.53 -8.39 8.11
CA ARG A 322 -10.17 -9.34 9.02
C ARG A 322 -10.38 -8.71 10.40
N SER A 323 -11.41 -9.12 11.12
CA SER A 323 -11.68 -8.60 12.48
C SER A 323 -10.72 -9.12 13.56
N ASP A 324 -9.90 -10.13 13.25
CA ASP A 324 -8.90 -10.72 14.14
C ASP A 324 -7.47 -10.24 13.85
N ASP A 325 -7.26 -9.45 12.79
CA ASP A 325 -5.99 -8.80 12.50
C ASP A 325 -5.63 -7.88 13.69
N VAL A 326 -4.60 -8.26 14.44
CA VAL A 326 -4.20 -7.55 15.68
C VAL A 326 -3.90 -6.06 15.43
N ASP A 327 -3.40 -5.75 14.23
CA ASP A 327 -3.08 -4.40 13.77
C ASP A 327 -4.18 -3.72 12.95
N LEU A 328 -5.42 -4.24 12.90
CA LEU A 328 -6.55 -3.60 12.21
C LEU A 328 -6.73 -2.11 12.61
N HIS A 329 -6.44 -1.80 13.88
CA HIS A 329 -6.49 -0.46 14.47
C HIS A 329 -5.39 0.51 13.96
N ASN A 330 -4.42 0.01 13.19
CA ASN A 330 -3.35 0.73 12.50
C ASN A 330 -3.47 0.60 10.97
N LEU A 331 -3.83 -0.59 10.46
CA LEU A 331 -4.06 -0.86 9.05
C LEU A 331 -5.19 0.01 8.45
N LEU A 332 -6.30 0.21 9.18
CA LEU A 332 -7.39 1.07 8.70
C LEU A 332 -6.97 2.56 8.57
N PRO A 333 -6.31 3.19 9.57
CA PRO A 333 -5.61 4.47 9.40
C PRO A 333 -4.68 4.54 8.18
N LEU A 334 -3.81 3.55 8.01
CA LEU A 334 -2.84 3.54 6.90
C LEU A 334 -3.55 3.46 5.56
N GLY A 335 -4.57 2.60 5.43
CA GLY A 335 -5.42 2.53 4.27
C GLY A 335 -6.14 3.85 3.97
N ILE A 336 -6.67 4.54 4.99
CA ILE A 336 -7.29 5.87 4.83
C ILE A 336 -6.25 6.89 4.32
N THR A 337 -5.01 6.89 4.83
CA THR A 337 -3.95 7.77 4.31
C THR A 337 -3.49 7.41 2.90
N GLN A 338 -3.54 6.13 2.52
CA GLN A 338 -3.23 5.67 1.16
C GLN A 338 -4.31 6.06 0.15
N VAL A 339 -5.60 6.01 0.53
CA VAL A 339 -6.69 6.58 -0.28
C VAL A 339 -6.60 8.10 -0.36
N ASN A 340 -6.23 8.78 0.74
CA ASN A 340 -5.94 10.22 0.71
C ASN A 340 -4.66 10.56 -0.08
N CYS A 341 -3.89 9.56 -0.54
CA CYS A 341 -2.75 9.77 -1.43
C CYS A 341 -3.16 9.49 -2.89
N PHE A 342 -3.43 10.55 -3.65
CA PHE A 342 -3.98 10.44 -5.01
C PHE A 342 -3.48 11.55 -5.94
N CYS A 343 -3.61 11.32 -7.25
CA CYS A 343 -3.27 12.30 -8.27
C CYS A 343 -4.47 13.09 -8.79
N PRO A 344 -4.29 14.37 -9.17
CA PRO A 344 -5.26 15.09 -9.98
C PRO A 344 -5.55 14.40 -11.31
N VAL A 345 -6.72 14.68 -11.87
CA VAL A 345 -7.15 14.18 -13.20
C VAL A 345 -6.10 14.55 -14.26
N GLY A 346 -5.77 13.60 -15.14
CA GLY A 346 -4.75 13.77 -16.19
C GLY A 346 -3.35 13.32 -15.80
N SER A 347 -3.07 13.07 -14.51
CA SER A 347 -1.83 12.45 -14.04
C SER A 347 -2.05 11.01 -13.55
N LEU A 348 -1.05 10.15 -13.74
CA LEU A 348 -1.06 8.77 -13.28
C LEU A 348 -0.38 8.64 -11.91
N GLN A 349 -1.07 7.98 -10.96
CA GLN A 349 -0.58 7.72 -9.61
C GLN A 349 0.52 6.65 -9.63
N PHE A 350 1.79 7.03 -9.37
CA PHE A 350 2.83 6.03 -9.15
C PHE A 350 2.48 5.17 -7.94
N ASN A 351 2.44 3.86 -8.16
CA ASN A 351 2.10 2.89 -7.14
C ASN A 351 2.91 1.60 -7.34
N TYR A 352 3.05 0.83 -6.26
CA TYR A 352 3.67 -0.48 -6.28
C TYR A 352 2.68 -1.52 -5.75
N PHE A 353 2.50 -2.61 -6.49
CA PHE A 353 1.67 -3.74 -6.08
C PHE A 353 2.56 -4.96 -5.78
N ASN A 354 2.50 -5.47 -4.55
CA ASN A 354 3.34 -6.58 -4.08
C ASN A 354 2.65 -7.97 -4.18
N GLY A 355 1.56 -8.08 -4.95
CA GLY A 355 0.71 -9.28 -5.01
C GLY A 355 -0.48 -9.27 -4.05
N HIS A 356 -0.45 -8.42 -3.01
CA HIS A 356 -1.54 -8.31 -2.03
C HIS A 356 -1.97 -6.85 -1.78
N ASN A 357 -1.01 -5.96 -1.54
CA ASN A 357 -1.24 -4.56 -1.19
C ASN A 357 -0.81 -3.65 -2.34
N VAL A 358 -1.57 -2.57 -2.57
CA VAL A 358 -1.19 -1.44 -3.42
C VAL A 358 -0.66 -0.33 -2.52
N THR A 359 0.56 0.11 -2.75
CA THR A 359 1.17 1.26 -2.07
C THR A 359 1.27 2.42 -3.06
N ASN A 360 0.53 3.49 -2.83
CA ASN A 360 0.67 4.77 -3.52
C ASN A 360 1.91 5.52 -2.99
N TYR A 361 2.51 6.31 -3.87
CA TYR A 361 3.62 7.21 -3.59
C TYR A 361 3.20 8.67 -3.85
N ALA A 362 3.88 9.65 -3.26
CA ALA A 362 3.64 11.07 -3.50
C ALA A 362 4.12 11.56 -4.89
N ASP A 363 4.25 10.67 -5.88
CA ASP A 363 4.72 10.93 -7.24
C ASP A 363 3.57 10.74 -8.27
N CYS A 364 3.11 11.83 -8.87
CA CYS A 364 2.14 11.85 -9.97
C CYS A 364 2.84 12.03 -11.31
N LEU A 365 2.70 11.07 -12.21
CA LEU A 365 3.46 11.02 -13.46
C LEU A 365 2.57 11.37 -14.65
N HIS A 366 3.04 12.21 -15.57
CA HIS A 366 2.38 12.40 -16.86
C HIS A 366 3.38 12.70 -17.98
N PHE A 367 2.99 12.33 -19.20
CA PHE A 367 3.79 12.49 -20.40
C PHE A 367 3.38 13.72 -21.19
N GLU A 368 4.34 14.58 -21.51
CA GLU A 368 4.17 15.70 -22.42
C GLU A 368 4.71 15.36 -23.81
N ASN A 369 3.78 15.24 -24.77
CA ASN A 369 4.10 14.92 -26.16
C ASN A 369 4.58 16.15 -26.97
N ALA A 370 4.64 17.33 -26.35
CA ALA A 370 5.15 18.56 -26.97
C ALA A 370 6.68 18.55 -27.05
N PRO A 371 7.31 18.43 -28.24
CA PRO A 371 8.77 18.31 -28.32
C PRO A 371 9.46 19.64 -28.02
N THR A 372 10.41 19.63 -27.11
CA THR A 372 11.15 20.81 -26.68
C THR A 372 12.61 20.46 -26.38
N PHE A 373 13.44 21.47 -26.09
CA PHE A 373 14.84 21.31 -25.70
C PHE A 373 14.98 21.19 -24.16
N PRO A 374 16.00 20.47 -23.64
CA PRO A 374 15.97 19.96 -22.26
C PRO A 374 15.92 21.03 -21.16
N SER A 375 16.53 22.20 -21.37
CA SER A 375 16.50 23.30 -20.40
C SER A 375 15.13 23.98 -20.30
N LEU A 376 14.34 24.01 -21.38
CA LEU A 376 12.95 24.49 -21.36
C LEU A 376 12.00 23.43 -20.80
N ALA A 377 12.22 22.15 -21.14
CA ALA A 377 11.50 21.03 -20.50
C ALA A 377 11.62 21.10 -18.96
N ASN A 378 12.83 21.37 -18.46
CA ASN A 378 13.08 21.47 -17.03
C ASN A 378 12.52 22.74 -16.37
N SER A 379 12.74 23.91 -16.98
CA SER A 379 12.43 25.21 -16.35
C SER A 379 10.97 25.64 -16.48
N SER A 380 10.21 25.08 -17.42
CA SER A 380 8.81 25.48 -17.67
C SER A 380 7.91 24.36 -18.22
N GLY A 381 8.44 23.18 -18.55
CA GLY A 381 7.66 22.12 -19.18
C GLY A 381 6.61 21.47 -18.27
N CYS A 382 6.91 21.31 -16.98
CA CYS A 382 6.02 20.64 -16.04
C CYS A 382 5.13 21.64 -15.28
N PHE A 383 3.83 21.61 -15.56
CA PHE A 383 2.83 22.48 -14.94
C PHE A 383 2.73 22.29 -13.42
N GLY A 384 2.12 23.26 -12.72
CA GLY A 384 1.76 23.14 -11.30
C GLY A 384 2.93 23.00 -10.32
N GLY A 385 4.15 23.36 -10.70
CA GLY A 385 5.35 23.18 -9.87
C GLY A 385 5.93 21.76 -9.92
N GLY A 386 5.56 20.97 -10.94
CA GLY A 386 6.22 19.71 -11.24
C GLY A 386 7.68 19.88 -11.67
N VAL A 387 8.38 18.74 -11.80
CA VAL A 387 9.75 18.65 -12.31
C VAL A 387 9.84 17.49 -13.30
N LEU A 388 10.90 17.43 -14.09
CA LEU A 388 11.15 16.28 -14.96
C LEU A 388 11.32 14.99 -14.13
N LEU A 389 10.77 13.88 -14.65
CA LEU A 389 10.72 12.58 -13.98
C LEU A 389 12.08 12.12 -13.46
N ALA A 390 12.15 11.80 -12.16
CA ALA A 390 13.26 11.07 -11.57
C ALA A 390 12.98 9.56 -11.60
N VAL A 391 13.73 8.84 -12.43
CA VAL A 391 13.63 7.37 -12.57
C VAL A 391 14.64 6.73 -11.62
N THR A 392 14.27 6.62 -10.35
CA THR A 392 15.20 6.31 -9.24
C THR A 392 15.42 4.83 -9.00
N SER A 393 14.63 3.97 -9.64
CA SER A 393 14.63 2.52 -9.47
C SER A 393 14.12 1.82 -10.72
N GLN A 394 14.45 0.53 -10.86
CA GLN A 394 13.89 -0.32 -11.92
C GLN A 394 12.35 -0.40 -11.83
N ILE A 395 11.78 -0.44 -10.62
CA ILE A 395 10.32 -0.45 -10.40
C ILE A 395 9.66 0.82 -10.97
N LYS A 396 10.27 2.00 -10.78
CA LYS A 396 9.76 3.26 -11.33
C LYS A 396 9.99 3.39 -12.84
N LEU A 397 10.99 2.70 -13.39
CA LEU A 397 11.15 2.52 -14.83
C LEU A 397 10.02 1.63 -15.40
N ASP A 398 9.88 0.41 -14.89
CA ASP A 398 8.89 -0.58 -15.35
C ASP A 398 7.45 -0.02 -15.27
N PHE A 399 7.13 0.71 -14.20
CA PHE A 399 5.85 1.39 -14.07
C PHE A 399 5.57 2.37 -15.21
N VAL A 400 6.56 3.19 -15.56
CA VAL A 400 6.45 4.21 -16.62
C VAL A 400 6.36 3.56 -18.00
N THR A 401 7.12 2.49 -18.25
CA THR A 401 7.03 1.76 -19.52
C THR A 401 5.66 1.11 -19.69
N ASP A 402 5.17 0.44 -18.65
CA ASP A 402 4.06 -0.50 -18.75
C ASP A 402 2.68 0.14 -18.54
N ASN A 403 2.62 1.32 -17.91
CA ASN A 403 1.36 2.04 -17.65
C ASN A 403 1.22 3.36 -18.41
N ILE A 404 2.33 4.00 -18.82
CA ILE A 404 2.28 5.25 -19.59
C ILE A 404 2.59 4.98 -21.06
N LEU A 405 3.78 4.48 -21.36
CA LEU A 405 4.32 4.46 -22.73
C LEU A 405 3.69 3.37 -23.63
N THR A 406 3.29 2.24 -23.07
CA THR A 406 2.45 1.20 -23.71
C THR A 406 1.06 1.69 -24.10
N ASN A 407 0.48 2.62 -23.32
CA ASN A 407 -0.88 3.12 -23.49
C ASN A 407 -0.96 4.33 -24.44
N LEU A 408 0.19 4.83 -24.92
CA LEU A 408 0.23 5.82 -25.99
C LEU A 408 -0.19 5.19 -27.33
N THR A 409 -0.89 5.95 -28.17
CA THR A 409 -1.39 5.47 -29.46
C THR A 409 -0.25 5.02 -30.38
N ALA A 410 -0.52 4.09 -31.30
CA ALA A 410 0.47 3.65 -32.29
C ALA A 410 1.00 4.80 -33.20
N SER A 411 0.22 5.88 -33.35
CA SER A 411 0.61 7.13 -34.03
C SER A 411 1.55 8.03 -33.20
N THR A 412 1.70 7.77 -31.90
CA THR A 412 2.53 8.51 -30.94
C THR A 412 3.57 7.58 -30.32
N GLN A 413 4.25 6.77 -31.15
CA GLN A 413 5.22 5.79 -30.67
C GLN A 413 6.53 6.47 -30.21
N VAL A 414 6.63 6.73 -28.91
CA VAL A 414 7.74 7.48 -28.29
C VAL A 414 9.02 6.65 -28.29
N THR A 415 9.88 6.91 -29.28
CA THR A 415 11.22 6.29 -29.35
C THR A 415 12.24 7.01 -28.46
N LYS A 416 12.00 8.27 -28.06
CA LYS A 416 12.87 9.10 -27.20
C LYS A 416 12.08 10.11 -26.38
N PHE A 417 12.45 10.31 -25.12
CA PHE A 417 11.93 11.40 -24.28
C PHE A 417 12.89 11.82 -23.16
N PHE A 418 12.76 13.06 -22.68
CA PHE A 418 13.57 13.62 -21.58
C PHE A 418 13.08 13.21 -20.18
N THR A 419 14.05 13.08 -19.27
CA THR A 419 13.88 12.84 -17.83
C THR A 419 14.65 13.90 -17.04
N GLY A 420 14.56 13.90 -15.71
CA GLY A 420 15.26 14.87 -14.85
C GLY A 420 16.76 14.62 -14.67
N ALA A 421 17.33 13.59 -15.29
CA ALA A 421 18.74 13.24 -15.17
C ALA A 421 19.62 14.22 -15.98
N HIS A 422 20.41 15.02 -15.25
CA HIS A 422 21.25 16.06 -15.81
C HIS A 422 22.59 16.14 -15.07
N LYS A 423 23.54 16.86 -15.67
CA LYS A 423 24.89 17.06 -15.14
C LYS A 423 25.09 18.53 -14.79
N ASN A 424 25.53 18.81 -13.57
CA ASN A 424 25.74 20.19 -13.11
C ASN A 424 27.12 20.74 -13.54
N ASN A 425 27.40 22.00 -13.15
CA ASN A 425 28.63 22.71 -13.55
C ASN A 425 29.93 22.05 -13.06
N ASP A 426 29.90 21.32 -11.93
CA ASP A 426 31.06 20.58 -11.39
C ASP A 426 31.26 19.22 -12.10
N GLY A 427 30.36 18.87 -13.02
CA GLY A 427 30.42 17.63 -13.78
C GLY A 427 29.85 16.41 -13.04
N ILE A 428 29.03 16.62 -12.02
CA ILE A 428 28.36 15.55 -11.25
C ILE A 428 26.91 15.40 -11.73
N TRP A 429 26.35 14.19 -11.65
CA TRP A 429 25.00 13.86 -12.15
C TRP A 429 23.93 13.87 -11.04
N TYR A 430 22.78 14.48 -11.35
CA TYR A 430 21.68 14.73 -10.43
C TYR A 430 20.30 14.52 -11.06
N TRP A 431 19.31 14.38 -10.18
CA TRP A 431 17.89 14.52 -10.43
C TRP A 431 17.38 15.89 -9.97
N TRP A 432 16.27 16.34 -10.56
CA TRP A 432 15.47 17.45 -10.03
C TRP A 432 14.44 16.94 -9.01
N GLY A 433 14.40 17.56 -7.83
CA GLY A 433 13.35 17.34 -6.83
C GLY A 433 12.32 18.46 -6.79
N TYR A 434 11.16 18.18 -6.19
CA TYR A 434 10.00 19.10 -6.14
C TYR A 434 10.28 20.46 -5.48
N ASP A 435 11.33 20.57 -4.66
CA ASP A 435 11.77 21.81 -4.03
C ASP A 435 12.77 22.62 -4.87
N GLN A 436 12.89 22.27 -6.17
CA GLN A 436 13.77 22.85 -7.18
C GLN A 436 15.27 22.72 -6.85
N LYS A 437 15.66 21.69 -6.09
CA LYS A 437 17.08 21.35 -5.83
C LYS A 437 17.56 20.15 -6.65
N GLU A 438 18.88 20.11 -6.83
CA GLU A 438 19.65 18.98 -7.35
C GLU A 438 19.79 17.90 -6.26
N TYR A 439 19.42 16.66 -6.58
CA TYR A 439 19.61 15.48 -5.71
C TYR A 439 20.50 14.44 -6.39
N PRO A 440 21.49 13.83 -5.72
CA PRO A 440 22.43 12.90 -6.36
C PRO A 440 21.71 11.76 -7.08
N LEU A 441 22.26 11.32 -8.23
CA LEU A 441 21.58 10.34 -9.09
C LEU A 441 21.26 8.99 -8.40
N GLY A 442 21.97 8.64 -7.33
CA GLY A 442 21.81 7.38 -6.62
C GLY A 442 22.52 6.21 -7.32
N LYS A 443 21.97 5.00 -7.19
CA LYS A 443 22.49 3.78 -7.85
C LYS A 443 21.92 3.54 -9.25
N PHE A 444 20.91 4.32 -9.66
CA PHE A 444 20.16 4.12 -10.88
C PHE A 444 19.74 5.48 -11.47
N PRO A 445 19.85 5.70 -12.80
CA PRO A 445 20.21 4.73 -13.83
C PRO A 445 21.69 4.36 -13.91
N VAL A 446 21.94 3.23 -14.56
CA VAL A 446 23.28 2.74 -14.89
C VAL A 446 23.65 3.24 -16.29
N PHE A 447 24.29 4.41 -16.36
CA PHE A 447 24.99 4.90 -17.55
C PHE A 447 26.44 5.30 -17.21
N ASN A 448 27.25 5.63 -18.21
CA ASN A 448 28.63 6.07 -17.99
C ASN A 448 28.66 7.52 -17.44
N PRO A 449 28.99 7.77 -16.15
CA PRO A 449 28.97 9.12 -15.59
C PRO A 449 30.07 10.02 -16.18
N ALA A 450 31.13 9.43 -16.74
CA ALA A 450 32.28 10.13 -17.30
C ALA A 450 32.07 10.67 -18.73
N SER A 451 30.85 10.60 -19.30
CA SER A 451 30.60 11.25 -20.60
C SER A 451 30.73 12.77 -20.52
N THR A 452 31.04 13.42 -21.64
CA THR A 452 31.04 14.89 -21.78
C THR A 452 29.64 15.49 -21.92
N ASP A 453 28.63 14.64 -22.10
CA ASP A 453 27.21 14.99 -22.18
C ASP A 453 26.66 15.65 -20.89
N THR A 454 25.48 16.25 -21.00
CA THR A 454 24.87 17.09 -19.95
C THR A 454 23.46 16.65 -19.55
N TYR A 455 22.75 15.93 -20.42
CA TYR A 455 21.40 15.41 -20.15
C TYR A 455 21.31 13.93 -20.50
N ALA A 456 20.44 13.19 -19.81
CA ALA A 456 20.11 11.81 -20.14
C ALA A 456 18.64 11.69 -20.60
N LEU A 457 18.46 11.19 -21.82
CA LEU A 457 17.16 10.85 -22.38
C LEU A 457 16.95 9.33 -22.32
N MET A 458 15.70 8.92 -22.12
CA MET A 458 15.31 7.53 -22.31
C MET A 458 15.02 7.30 -23.79
N TYR A 459 15.55 6.21 -24.35
CA TYR A 459 15.24 5.78 -25.72
C TYR A 459 14.77 4.33 -25.76
N ASN A 460 13.90 4.00 -26.72
CA ASN A 460 13.43 2.66 -26.98
C ASN A 460 13.82 2.22 -28.40
N TYR A 461 14.51 1.08 -28.49
CA TYR A 461 14.88 0.46 -29.76
C TYR A 461 14.98 -1.08 -29.62
N PHE A 462 15.51 -1.53 -28.48
CA PHE A 462 15.44 -2.92 -28.01
C PHE A 462 15.17 -2.92 -26.49
N GLY A 463 14.03 -2.34 -26.09
CA GLY A 463 13.75 -1.97 -24.70
C GLY A 463 14.29 -0.59 -24.33
N TYR A 464 13.86 -0.09 -23.17
CA TYR A 464 14.18 1.26 -22.71
C TYR A 464 15.60 1.33 -22.13
N ASN A 465 16.40 2.25 -22.69
CA ASN A 465 17.81 2.43 -22.39
C ASN A 465 18.15 3.91 -22.25
N TRP A 466 19.33 4.21 -21.72
CA TRP A 466 19.78 5.57 -21.44
C TRP A 466 20.73 6.07 -22.53
N GLN A 467 20.33 7.12 -23.25
CA GLN A 467 21.20 7.86 -24.15
C GLN A 467 21.58 9.18 -23.48
N LEU A 468 22.87 9.48 -23.45
CA LEU A 468 23.37 10.76 -23.02
C LEU A 468 23.46 11.72 -24.22
N ILE A 469 23.19 13.01 -24.00
CA ILE A 469 23.36 14.08 -25.00
C ILE A 469 23.94 15.36 -24.38
N GLY A 470 24.68 16.13 -25.19
CA GLY A 470 25.14 17.47 -24.84
C GLY A 470 24.04 18.53 -24.84
N THR A 471 24.45 19.79 -24.64
CA THR A 471 23.57 20.98 -24.53
C THR A 471 23.07 21.54 -25.86
N THR A 472 23.32 20.89 -27.00
CA THR A 472 22.97 21.44 -28.32
C THR A 472 21.45 21.53 -28.53
N ASP A 473 20.95 22.75 -28.77
CA ASP A 473 19.53 23.10 -28.93
C ASP A 473 18.82 22.50 -30.16
N ASP A 474 19.46 21.56 -30.87
CA ASP A 474 18.91 20.78 -31.99
C ASP A 474 18.09 19.56 -31.53
N ALA A 475 18.16 19.20 -30.24
CA ALA A 475 17.56 17.99 -29.68
C ALA A 475 16.13 18.21 -29.14
N TYR A 476 15.15 18.30 -30.04
CA TYR A 476 13.73 18.41 -29.68
C TYR A 476 13.09 17.05 -29.42
N PHE A 477 12.75 16.75 -28.16
CA PHE A 477 12.03 15.53 -27.80
C PHE A 477 10.87 15.82 -26.83
N PRO A 478 9.83 14.97 -26.83
CA PRO A 478 8.87 14.87 -25.74
C PRO A 478 9.55 14.68 -24.36
N PHE A 479 8.81 14.88 -23.28
CA PHE A 479 9.34 14.78 -21.92
C PHE A 479 8.34 14.18 -20.95
N MET A 480 8.85 13.69 -19.82
CA MET A 480 8.03 13.08 -18.77
C MET A 480 8.14 13.90 -17.49
N CYS A 481 7.00 14.28 -16.93
CA CYS A 481 6.90 15.06 -15.71
C CYS A 481 6.56 14.17 -14.50
N GLN A 482 7.03 14.62 -13.33
CA GLN A 482 6.52 14.20 -12.03
C GLN A 482 6.07 15.43 -11.23
N ASN A 483 4.89 15.32 -10.62
CA ASN A 483 4.28 16.30 -9.72
C ASN A 483 4.05 15.66 -8.36
N ARG A 484 3.99 16.43 -7.28
CA ARG A 484 3.65 15.87 -5.97
C ARG A 484 2.17 15.49 -5.91
N ALA A 485 1.87 14.27 -5.46
CA ALA A 485 0.51 13.81 -5.23
C ALA A 485 -0.19 14.55 -4.08
N CYS A 486 -1.51 14.67 -4.16
CA CYS A 486 -2.34 15.09 -3.05
C CYS A 486 -2.11 14.08 -1.91
N ASP A 487 -1.64 14.50 -0.73
CA ASP A 487 -1.44 13.64 0.45
C ASP A 487 -1.81 14.39 1.73
N ALA A 488 -1.89 13.73 2.89
CA ALA A 488 -2.39 14.35 4.12
C ALA A 488 -1.64 15.63 4.58
N ASP A 489 -0.41 15.89 4.11
CA ASP A 489 0.33 17.14 4.37
C ASP A 489 0.60 17.95 3.08
N PHE A 490 -0.02 17.62 1.94
CA PHE A 490 0.05 18.39 0.70
C PHE A 490 -1.29 18.45 -0.04
N ILE A 491 -1.88 19.65 -0.01
CA ILE A 491 -3.08 20.00 -0.76
C ILE A 491 -2.69 20.37 -2.19
N CYS A 492 -3.22 19.62 -3.15
CA CYS A 492 -3.16 19.93 -4.57
C CYS A 492 -4.31 20.90 -4.96
N ASP A 493 -4.05 21.89 -5.82
CA ASP A 493 -5.11 22.66 -6.49
C ASP A 493 -5.26 22.14 -7.94
N GLN A 494 -6.51 21.97 -8.41
CA GLN A 494 -6.80 21.42 -9.73
C GLN A 494 -6.78 22.47 -10.85
N THR A 495 -5.83 23.40 -10.82
CA THR A 495 -5.56 24.31 -11.95
C THR A 495 -4.64 23.63 -12.98
N LEU A 496 -5.00 22.41 -13.38
CA LEU A 496 -4.44 21.67 -14.51
C LEU A 496 -5.53 21.61 -15.59
N SER A 497 -5.74 22.74 -16.27
CA SER A 497 -6.76 22.96 -17.30
C SER A 497 -6.33 24.04 -18.29
#